data_AF-A0A924DWI2-F1
#
_entry.id   AF-A0A924DWI2-F1
#
_cell.length_a   1.000
_cell.length_b   1.000
_cell.length_c   1.000
_cell.angle_alpha   90.00
_cell.angle_beta   90.00
_cell.angle_gamma   90.00
#
_symmetry.space_group_name_H-M   'P 1'
#
loop_
_entity.id
_entity.type
_entity.pdbx_description
1 polymer ?
#
loop_
_entity_poly.entity_id
_entity_poly.type
_entity_poly.pdbx_seq_one_letter_code
_entity_poly.pdbx_strand_id
1 'polypeptide(L)'
;MISSDDEALCWRPEVVAEPLIDRWYAWHVLLSPATAALFLVHAHLRILQTFVQDPDIHLRARQNPAMRSGPFMDHGAERRDEVAALLEQTTGAQGPQLALAEALGSLARQLAEVQGGTMESHYADVP
;
A
#
# COMPACT_ATOMS: atom_id res chain seq x y z
N MET A 1 -12.03 -21.76 -44.60
CA MET A 1 -11.54 -20.49 -45.16
C MET A 1 -11.45 -19.52 -43.99
N ILE A 2 -10.33 -19.56 -43.28
CA ILE A 2 -10.02 -18.64 -42.18
C ILE A 2 -9.38 -17.43 -42.87
N SER A 3 -10.00 -16.25 -42.71
CA SER A 3 -9.54 -15.01 -43.32
C SER A 3 -8.10 -14.70 -42.88
N SER A 4 -7.29 -14.27 -43.84
CA SER A 4 -5.83 -14.12 -43.77
C SER A 4 -5.35 -12.84 -43.08
N ASP A 5 -6.22 -12.10 -42.39
CA ASP A 5 -5.96 -10.72 -41.96
C ASP A 5 -6.02 -10.51 -40.43
N ASP A 6 -5.74 -11.54 -39.62
CA ASP A 6 -5.45 -11.35 -38.19
C ASP A 6 -3.93 -11.24 -37.99
N GLU A 7 -3.39 -10.05 -38.22
CA GLU A 7 -1.98 -9.76 -37.94
C GLU A 7 -1.76 -9.79 -36.42
N ALA A 8 -0.99 -10.77 -35.94
CA ALA A 8 -0.73 -10.95 -34.52
C ALA A 8 0.10 -9.78 -33.97
N LEU A 9 -0.54 -8.90 -33.21
CA LEU A 9 0.11 -7.80 -32.49
C LEU A 9 0.87 -8.34 -31.26
N CYS A 10 2.14 -7.97 -31.13
CA CYS A 10 2.97 -8.29 -29.97
C CYS A 10 3.46 -7.02 -29.25
N TRP A 11 3.76 -7.14 -27.96
CA TRP A 11 4.41 -6.07 -27.21
C TRP A 11 5.84 -5.85 -27.71
N ARG A 12 6.28 -4.59 -27.73
CA ARG A 12 7.68 -4.27 -27.98
C ARG A 12 8.56 -4.78 -26.83
N PRO A 13 9.81 -5.21 -27.09
CA PRO A 13 10.72 -5.69 -26.04
C PRO A 13 11.03 -4.64 -24.96
N GLU A 14 10.91 -3.35 -25.29
CA GLU A 14 11.19 -2.26 -24.35
C GLU A 14 10.02 -1.93 -23.42
N VAL A 15 8.85 -2.56 -23.63
CA VAL A 15 7.69 -2.33 -22.77
C VAL A 15 7.86 -3.08 -21.46
N VAL A 16 7.79 -2.33 -20.36
CA VAL A 16 7.78 -2.88 -19.01
C VAL A 16 6.35 -2.81 -18.48
N ALA A 17 5.81 -3.96 -18.07
CA ALA A 17 4.53 -4.04 -17.36
C ALA A 17 4.79 -4.10 -15.86
N GLU A 18 4.50 -3.01 -15.16
CA GLU A 18 4.68 -2.93 -13.70
C GLU A 18 3.42 -3.44 -12.98
N PRO A 19 3.52 -4.50 -12.18
CA PRO A 19 2.38 -4.98 -11.41
C PRO A 19 2.14 -4.04 -10.23
N LEU A 20 0.86 -3.73 -9.98
CA LEU A 20 0.45 -2.87 -8.87
C LEU A 20 -0.58 -3.57 -7.97
N ILE A 21 -0.45 -3.35 -6.66
CA ILE A 21 -1.49 -3.64 -5.67
C ILE A 21 -1.83 -2.30 -5.01
N ASP A 22 -3.10 -1.90 -5.08
CA ASP A 22 -3.58 -0.62 -4.54
C ASP A 22 -2.78 0.62 -5.01
N ARG A 23 -2.32 0.60 -6.27
CA ARG A 23 -1.45 1.62 -6.90
C ARG A 23 -0.01 1.68 -6.38
N TRP A 24 0.42 0.68 -5.61
CA TRP A 24 1.82 0.52 -5.18
C TRP A 24 2.49 -0.61 -5.95
N TYR A 25 3.79 -0.47 -6.24
CA TYR A 25 4.58 -1.50 -6.89
C TYR A 25 4.43 -2.84 -6.16
N ALA A 26 3.99 -3.88 -6.87
CA ALA A 26 3.70 -5.16 -6.26
C ALA A 26 4.99 -5.90 -5.93
N TRP A 27 5.07 -6.35 -4.67
CA TRP A 27 6.17 -7.12 -4.13
C TRP A 27 5.62 -8.11 -3.09
N HIS A 28 6.40 -9.14 -2.76
CA HIS A 28 5.94 -10.34 -2.06
C HIS A 28 5.17 -10.07 -0.75
N VAL A 29 5.51 -9.02 0.00
CA VAL A 29 4.82 -8.66 1.25
C VAL A 29 3.40 -8.10 1.04
N LEU A 30 3.04 -7.67 -0.18
CA LEU A 30 1.69 -7.20 -0.49
C LEU A 30 0.76 -8.32 -0.97
N LEU A 31 1.26 -9.56 -1.12
CA LEU A 31 0.43 -10.68 -1.56
C LEU A 31 -0.49 -11.21 -0.45
N SER A 32 -0.01 -11.27 0.79
CA SER A 32 -0.84 -11.68 1.93
C SER A 32 -1.74 -10.52 2.36
N PRO A 33 -3.06 -10.74 2.50
CA PRO A 33 -3.98 -9.69 2.94
C PRO A 33 -3.60 -9.06 4.28
N ALA A 34 -3.08 -9.87 5.21
CA ALA A 34 -2.68 -9.40 6.53
C ALA A 34 -1.51 -8.41 6.47
N THR A 35 -0.44 -8.75 5.73
CA THR A 35 0.71 -7.85 5.60
C THR A 35 0.40 -6.67 4.68
N ALA A 36 -0.38 -6.87 3.61
CA ALA A 36 -0.84 -5.79 2.75
C ALA A 36 -1.65 -4.73 3.53
N ALA A 37 -2.55 -5.16 4.42
CA ALA A 37 -3.31 -4.28 5.31
C ALA A 37 -2.40 -3.45 6.24
N LEU A 38 -1.39 -4.09 6.83
CA LEU A 38 -0.42 -3.39 7.68
C LEU A 38 0.44 -2.38 6.89
N PHE A 39 0.89 -2.73 5.69
CA PHE A 39 1.63 -1.79 4.83
C PHE A 39 0.76 -0.64 4.34
N LEU A 40 -0.52 -0.90 4.03
CA LEU A 40 -1.48 0.13 3.68
C LEU A 40 -1.55 1.20 4.78
N VAL A 41 -1.79 0.79 6.04
CA VAL A 41 -1.96 1.72 7.16
C VAL A 41 -0.65 2.36 7.59
N HIS A 42 0.42 1.57 7.75
CA HIS A 42 1.64 2.04 8.40
C HIS A 42 2.71 2.59 7.44
N ALA A 43 2.53 2.45 6.12
CA ALA A 43 3.42 3.01 5.12
C ALA A 43 2.67 3.83 4.07
N HIS A 44 1.83 3.17 3.26
CA HIS A 44 1.26 3.78 2.05
C HIS A 44 0.40 5.01 2.35
N LEU A 45 -0.57 4.89 3.26
CA LEU A 45 -1.43 6.01 3.64
C LEU A 45 -0.64 7.14 4.30
N ARG A 46 0.39 6.81 5.10
CA ARG A 46 1.26 7.82 5.71
C ARG A 46 2.04 8.60 4.66
N ILE A 47 2.59 7.93 3.65
CA ILE A 47 3.33 8.57 2.56
C ILE A 47 2.40 9.51 1.76
N LEU A 48 1.19 9.06 1.45
CA LEU A 48 0.19 9.91 0.76
C LEU A 48 -0.16 11.13 1.61
N GLN A 49 -0.45 10.93 2.90
CA GLN A 49 -0.79 12.00 3.84
C GLN A 49 0.34 13.01 3.99
N THR A 50 1.59 12.57 4.20
CA THR A 50 2.71 13.50 4.38
C THR A 50 2.98 14.30 3.11
N PHE A 51 2.79 13.71 1.93
CA PHE A 51 2.93 14.45 0.69
C PHE A 51 1.82 15.48 0.48
N VAL A 52 0.57 15.15 0.78
CA VAL A 52 -0.54 16.12 0.67
C VAL A 52 -0.34 17.30 1.65
N GLN A 53 0.23 17.01 2.83
CA GLN A 53 0.52 18.01 3.86
C GLN A 53 1.70 18.91 3.49
N ASP A 54 2.83 18.33 3.04
CA ASP A 54 4.05 19.06 2.70
C ASP A 54 4.82 18.37 1.55
N PRO A 55 4.48 18.67 0.27
CA PRO A 55 5.18 18.11 -0.88
C PRO A 55 6.66 18.52 -0.94
N ASP A 56 7.04 19.65 -0.35
CA ASP A 56 8.40 20.18 -0.44
C ASP A 56 9.40 19.33 0.35
N ILE A 57 8.97 18.65 1.43
CA ILE A 57 9.79 17.65 2.12
C ILE A 57 10.15 16.50 1.17
N HIS A 58 9.18 16.02 0.40
CA HIS A 58 9.39 14.92 -0.54
C HIS A 58 10.32 15.33 -1.69
N LEU A 59 10.17 16.55 -2.21
CA LEU A 59 11.08 17.10 -3.22
C LEU A 59 12.52 17.24 -2.70
N ARG A 60 12.70 17.72 -1.46
CA ARG A 60 14.03 17.79 -0.83
C ARG A 60 14.63 16.41 -0.61
N ALA A 61 13.83 15.44 -0.18
CA ALA A 61 14.29 14.06 -0.01
C ALA A 61 14.74 13.44 -1.35
N ARG A 62 14.00 13.67 -2.43
CA ARG A 62 14.38 13.26 -3.80
C ARG A 62 15.76 13.76 -4.22
N GLN A 63 16.10 15.00 -3.86
CA GLN A 63 17.39 15.63 -4.21
C GLN A 63 18.57 15.10 -3.39
N ASN A 64 18.32 14.41 -2.27
CA ASN A 64 19.35 13.86 -1.40
C ASN A 64 19.55 12.35 -1.67
N PRO A 65 20.68 11.92 -2.28
CA PRO A 65 20.94 10.51 -2.54
C PRO A 65 20.89 9.60 -1.29
N ALA A 66 21.18 10.14 -0.11
CA ALA A 66 21.11 9.39 1.15
C ALA A 66 19.67 9.07 1.58
N MET A 67 18.67 9.76 1.04
CA MET A 67 17.25 9.54 1.33
C MET A 67 16.55 8.66 0.28
N ARG A 68 17.30 8.15 -0.72
CA ARG A 68 16.76 7.19 -1.69
C ARG A 68 16.23 5.96 -0.96
N SER A 69 15.12 5.44 -1.47
CA SER A 69 14.38 4.32 -0.87
C SER A 69 13.74 4.64 0.50
N GLY A 70 13.77 5.89 0.95
CA GLY A 70 12.98 6.35 2.09
C GLY A 70 11.48 6.46 1.77
N PRO A 71 10.64 6.78 2.77
CA PRO A 71 9.19 6.88 2.61
C PRO A 71 8.78 8.20 1.91
N PHE A 72 9.31 8.42 0.71
CA PHE A 72 9.09 9.64 -0.06
C PHE A 72 8.63 9.32 -1.47
N MET A 73 7.58 10.00 -1.94
CA MET A 73 7.21 9.97 -3.35
C MET A 73 8.16 10.79 -4.22
N ASP A 74 8.41 10.28 -5.42
CA ASP A 74 9.24 10.92 -6.44
C ASP A 74 8.41 11.82 -7.37
N HIS A 75 7.67 12.75 -6.78
CA HIS A 75 6.79 13.69 -7.47
C HIS A 75 7.01 15.12 -6.99
N GLY A 76 6.77 16.11 -7.86
CA GLY A 76 6.78 17.52 -7.48
C GLY A 76 5.44 17.96 -6.89
N ALA A 77 5.43 19.15 -6.28
CA ALA A 77 4.26 19.71 -5.61
C ALA A 77 3.04 19.89 -6.53
N GLU A 78 3.25 19.97 -7.85
CA GLU A 78 2.20 20.05 -8.86
C GLU A 78 1.23 18.86 -8.84
N ARG A 79 1.65 17.69 -8.32
CA ARG A 79 0.81 16.49 -8.22
C ARG A 79 0.03 16.39 -6.91
N ARG A 80 0.08 17.40 -6.03
CA ARG A 80 -0.58 17.37 -4.71
C ARG A 80 -2.06 16.99 -4.81
N ASP A 81 -2.79 17.58 -5.74
CA ASP A 81 -4.23 17.37 -5.86
C ASP A 81 -4.55 15.96 -6.40
N GLU A 82 -3.74 15.43 -7.33
CA GLU A 82 -3.84 14.04 -7.80
C GLU A 82 -3.61 13.05 -6.66
N VAL A 83 -2.61 13.31 -5.81
CA VAL A 83 -2.30 12.48 -4.64
C VAL A 83 -3.41 12.58 -3.59
N ALA A 84 -3.99 13.76 -3.38
CA ALA A 84 -5.12 13.93 -2.47
C ALA A 84 -6.34 13.11 -2.94
N ALA A 85 -6.63 13.14 -4.25
CA ALA A 85 -7.69 12.30 -4.83
C ALA A 85 -7.38 10.81 -4.68
N LEU A 86 -6.12 10.39 -4.86
CA LEU A 86 -5.71 9.01 -4.62
C LEU A 86 -5.90 8.61 -3.15
N LEU A 87 -5.51 9.46 -2.20
CA LEU A 87 -5.69 9.22 -0.77
C LEU A 87 -7.18 9.05 -0.41
N GLU A 88 -8.05 9.91 -0.92
CA GLU A 88 -9.49 9.81 -0.73
C GLU A 88 -10.04 8.51 -1.34
N GLN A 89 -9.67 8.19 -2.58
CA GLN A 89 -10.10 6.96 -3.25
C GLN A 89 -9.64 5.71 -2.48
N THR A 90 -8.37 5.66 -2.06
CA THR A 90 -7.82 4.52 -1.33
C THR A 90 -8.52 4.35 0.02
N THR A 91 -8.73 5.43 0.78
CA THR A 91 -9.42 5.34 2.07
C THR A 91 -10.89 4.96 1.94
N GLY A 92 -11.58 5.40 0.89
CA GLY A 92 -12.95 5.01 0.59
C GLY A 92 -13.11 3.57 0.08
N ALA A 93 -12.13 3.05 -0.67
CA ALA A 93 -12.21 1.71 -1.27
C ALA A 93 -11.72 0.58 -0.35
N GLN A 94 -10.79 0.86 0.57
CA GLN A 94 -10.05 -0.16 1.33
C GLN A 94 -10.62 -0.46 2.72
N GLY A 95 -11.93 -0.28 2.92
CA GLY A 95 -12.60 -0.53 4.20
C GLY A 95 -12.24 -1.88 4.85
N PRO A 96 -12.31 -3.02 4.12
CA PRO A 96 -11.94 -4.32 4.67
C PRO A 96 -10.47 -4.42 5.10
N GLN A 97 -9.53 -3.87 4.32
CA GLN A 97 -8.11 -3.88 4.65
C GLN A 97 -7.81 -3.01 5.87
N LEU A 98 -8.47 -1.85 5.98
CA LEU A 98 -8.37 -0.99 7.16
C LEU A 98 -8.90 -1.69 8.41
N ALA A 99 -10.05 -2.35 8.30
CA ALA A 99 -10.63 -3.14 9.39
C ALA A 99 -9.71 -4.31 9.80
N LEU A 100 -9.11 -5.00 8.84
CA LEU A 100 -8.17 -6.08 9.10
C LEU A 100 -6.91 -5.58 9.83
N ALA A 101 -6.34 -4.46 9.41
CA ALA A 101 -5.18 -3.87 10.09
C ALA A 101 -5.50 -3.53 11.55
N GLU A 102 -6.68 -2.94 11.82
CA GLU A 102 -7.11 -2.64 13.18
C GLU A 102 -7.36 -3.92 13.99
N ALA A 103 -8.02 -4.92 13.41
CA ALA A 103 -8.26 -6.22 14.05
C ALA A 103 -6.95 -6.91 14.45
N LEU A 104 -5.95 -6.93 13.56
CA LEU A 104 -4.62 -7.47 13.83
C LEU A 104 -3.91 -6.70 14.95
N GLY A 105 -3.99 -5.36 14.92
CA GLY A 105 -3.43 -4.51 15.96
C GLY A 105 -4.10 -4.72 17.32
N SER A 106 -5.43 -4.85 17.34
CA SER A 106 -6.22 -5.13 18.54
C SER A 106 -5.86 -6.50 19.12
N LEU A 107 -5.85 -7.54 18.29
CA LEU A 107 -5.46 -8.89 18.70
C LEU A 107 -4.03 -8.91 19.26
N ALA A 108 -3.08 -8.25 18.60
CA ALA A 108 -1.70 -8.16 19.08
C ALA A 108 -1.61 -7.50 20.47
N ARG A 109 -2.38 -6.43 20.72
CA ARG A 109 -2.45 -5.78 22.03
C ARG A 109 -3.07 -6.68 23.09
N GLN A 110 -4.17 -7.37 22.78
CA GLN A 110 -4.82 -8.31 23.70
C GLN A 110 -3.87 -9.44 24.10
N LEU A 111 -3.18 -10.04 23.12
CA LEU A 111 -2.23 -11.14 23.37
C LEU A 111 -1.02 -10.70 24.20
N ALA A 112 -0.60 -9.44 24.12
CA ALA A 112 0.52 -8.92 24.91
C ALA A 112 0.23 -8.86 26.42
N GLU A 113 -1.04 -8.78 26.80
CA GLU A 113 -1.47 -8.73 28.21
C GLU A 113 -1.67 -10.11 28.85
N VAL A 114 -1.68 -11.19 28.05
CA VAL A 114 -1.93 -12.55 28.54
C VAL A 114 -0.70 -13.10 29.26
N GLN A 115 -0.88 -13.50 30.53
CA GLN A 115 0.18 -14.05 31.37
C GLN A 115 0.04 -15.57 31.56
N GLY A 116 0.52 -16.33 30.56
CA GLY A 116 0.51 -17.81 30.60
C GLY A 116 -0.90 -18.43 30.70
N GLY A 117 -0.96 -19.73 30.96
CA GLY A 117 -2.24 -20.45 31.06
C GLY A 117 -2.85 -20.87 29.72
N THR A 118 -4.15 -21.18 29.73
CA THR A 118 -4.88 -21.63 28.54
C THR A 118 -5.30 -20.44 27.66
N MET A 119 -5.24 -20.62 26.35
CA MET A 119 -5.69 -19.63 25.36
C MET A 119 -7.17 -19.81 24.95
N GLU A 120 -7.83 -20.88 25.39
CA GLU A 120 -9.14 -21.29 24.87
C GLU A 120 -10.21 -20.20 24.99
N SER A 121 -10.31 -19.54 26.15
CA SER A 121 -11.30 -18.48 26.37
C SER A 121 -11.09 -17.26 25.48
N HIS A 122 -9.85 -17.00 25.04
CA HIS A 122 -9.51 -15.82 24.25
C HIS A 122 -9.94 -15.93 22.78
N TYR A 123 -10.25 -17.13 22.27
CA TYR A 123 -10.78 -17.28 20.91
C TYR A 123 -12.14 -16.58 20.72
N ALA A 124 -12.92 -16.43 21.80
CA ALA A 124 -14.19 -15.70 21.76
C ALA A 124 -14.02 -14.19 21.56
N ASP A 125 -12.82 -13.66 21.85
CA ASP A 125 -12.50 -12.23 21.77
C ASP A 125 -11.76 -11.84 20.49
N VAL A 126 -11.52 -12.80 19.59
CA VAL A 126 -10.86 -12.55 18.30
C VAL A 126 -11.75 -11.64 17.44
N PRO A 127 -11.25 -10.45 17.03
CA PRO A 127 -12.02 -9.49 16.24
C PRO A 127 -12.37 -9.95 14.82
#